data_AF-A0A6P2BTG9-F1
#
_entry.id   AF-A0A6P2BTG9-F1
#
_cell.length_a   1.000
_cell.length_b   1.000
_cell.length_c   1.000
_cell.angle_alpha   90.00
_cell.angle_beta   90.00
_cell.angle_gamma   90.00
#
_symmetry.space_group_name_H-M   'P 1'
#
loop_
_entity.id
_entity.type
_entity.pdbx_description
1 polymer ?
#
loop_
_entity_poly.entity_id
_entity_poly.type
_entity_poly.pdbx_seq_one_letter_code
_entity_poly.pdbx_strand_id
1 'polypeptide(L)'
;MDELPPFNWSEAATNWQFAPVVTAFTAVVAVAYLWGVLRVRRRHPRRPWPLRRTIPFLLGLLVINAATQSGIGTYDDTLFWDHMIQHLMLLMIAPPLLVAGQPVTLLLHASRNPLHTGVKRIVRSRPVAWLTWPGFVVAAYAATVVGTHLTGFMNLVTGYDAVHEAEHVLYLVVGYLYFLPLIGREPIKWKVSYPLRLFLLFIAMPVDAFTGVVLGSYQTDPFVPMEPRTWGPSPVSDLHEGGAVMWIGGAAIMFVVIMVTFFQWTRETRSSAAMGWLEAARRVSMAERIAESSPAGPAGDPARNGTQGASPRLTDVDEDDDQLAAYNAYLTRINSHGSDGGSVG
;
A
#
# COMPACT_ATOMS: atom_id res chain seq x y z
N MET A 1 1.87 35.80 -20.41
CA MET A 1 2.07 34.61 -21.25
C MET A 1 0.91 34.58 -22.24
N ASP A 2 1.10 34.06 -23.45
CA ASP A 2 0.01 33.94 -24.41
C ASP A 2 -1.06 33.01 -23.83
N GLU A 3 -2.34 33.38 -23.97
CA GLU A 3 -3.47 32.62 -23.43
C GLU A 3 -3.47 31.18 -23.99
N LEU A 4 -3.52 30.17 -23.11
CA LEU A 4 -3.52 28.77 -23.53
C LEU A 4 -4.74 28.48 -24.42
N PRO A 5 -4.60 27.57 -25.40
CA PRO A 5 -5.72 27.19 -26.26
C PRO A 5 -6.80 26.46 -25.44
N PRO A 6 -8.08 26.51 -25.86
CA PRO A 6 -9.16 25.83 -25.17
C PRO A 6 -8.90 24.35 -24.93
N PHE A 7 -9.14 23.90 -23.69
CA PHE A 7 -8.94 22.52 -23.30
C PHE A 7 -9.69 21.55 -24.22
N ASN A 8 -8.95 20.60 -24.79
CA ASN A 8 -9.49 19.43 -25.45
C ASN A 8 -8.54 18.25 -25.27
N TRP A 9 -9.04 17.02 -25.41
CA TRP A 9 -8.24 15.82 -25.17
C TRP A 9 -7.01 15.69 -26.08
N SER A 10 -7.05 16.23 -27.29
CA SER A 10 -5.87 16.29 -28.16
C SER A 10 -4.82 17.25 -27.60
N GLU A 11 -5.20 18.48 -27.27
CA GLU A 11 -4.32 19.50 -26.71
C GLU A 11 -3.76 19.08 -25.35
N ALA A 12 -4.56 18.42 -24.50
CA ALA A 12 -4.08 17.87 -23.24
C ALA A 12 -3.04 16.73 -23.44
N ALA A 13 -3.15 16.01 -24.56
CA ALA A 13 -2.19 14.96 -24.91
C ALA A 13 -0.95 15.49 -25.64
N THR A 14 -1.05 16.62 -26.36
CA THR A 14 0.02 17.18 -27.20
C THR A 14 0.76 18.34 -26.58
N ASN A 15 0.11 19.16 -25.76
CA ASN A 15 0.76 20.24 -25.02
C ASN A 15 1.49 19.64 -23.83
N TRP A 16 2.80 19.70 -23.92
CA TRP A 16 3.69 19.29 -22.85
C TRP A 16 4.57 20.46 -22.50
N GLN A 17 4.58 20.81 -21.22
CA GLN A 17 5.56 21.72 -20.68
C GLN A 17 6.77 20.94 -20.19
N PHE A 18 7.96 21.49 -20.46
CA PHE A 18 9.18 20.87 -19.96
C PHE A 18 9.51 21.45 -18.59
N ALA A 19 9.33 20.64 -17.54
CA ALA A 19 9.79 20.96 -16.19
C ALA A 19 11.17 20.31 -15.93
N PRO A 20 12.29 20.99 -16.27
CA PRO A 20 13.63 20.38 -16.27
C PRO A 20 14.05 19.85 -14.90
N VAL A 21 13.63 20.51 -13.82
CA VAL A 21 13.96 20.11 -12.45
C VAL A 21 13.30 18.78 -12.10
N VAL A 22 12.00 18.63 -12.40
CA VAL A 22 11.24 17.40 -12.15
C VAL A 22 11.74 16.26 -13.03
N THR A 23 11.99 16.51 -14.33
CA THR A 23 12.58 15.49 -15.22
C THR A 23 13.94 15.05 -14.71
N ALA A 24 14.83 15.99 -14.36
CA ALA A 24 16.17 15.66 -13.88
C ALA A 24 16.10 14.85 -12.58
N PHE A 25 15.26 15.25 -11.63
CA PHE A 25 15.07 14.55 -10.37
C PHE A 25 14.55 13.12 -10.59
N THR A 26 13.45 12.97 -11.34
CA THR A 26 12.87 11.65 -11.60
C THR A 26 13.82 10.75 -12.42
N ALA A 27 14.58 11.31 -13.36
CA ALA A 27 15.61 10.59 -14.10
C ALA A 27 16.75 10.10 -13.18
N VAL A 28 17.25 10.96 -12.28
CA VAL A 28 18.26 10.58 -11.29
C VAL A 28 17.75 9.46 -10.39
N VAL A 29 16.50 9.56 -9.90
CA VAL A 29 15.87 8.52 -9.09
C VAL A 29 15.69 7.22 -9.87
N ALA A 30 15.26 7.28 -11.13
CA ALA A 30 15.12 6.11 -12.01
C ALA A 30 16.46 5.41 -12.23
N VAL A 31 17.51 6.17 -12.57
CA VAL A 31 18.86 5.65 -12.78
C VAL A 31 19.41 5.03 -11.49
N ALA A 32 19.24 5.70 -10.35
CA ALA A 32 19.68 5.18 -9.06
C ALA A 32 18.96 3.86 -8.69
N TYR A 33 17.64 3.79 -8.92
CA TYR A 33 16.85 2.60 -8.69
C TYR A 33 17.29 1.45 -9.61
N LEU A 34 17.38 1.69 -10.92
CA LEU A 34 17.82 0.69 -11.90
C LEU A 34 19.25 0.22 -11.65
N TRP A 35 20.14 1.12 -11.25
CA TRP A 35 21.48 0.77 -10.82
C TRP A 35 21.46 -0.16 -9.60
N GLY A 36 20.59 0.12 -8.62
CA GLY A 36 20.31 -0.78 -7.50
C GLY A 36 19.85 -2.16 -7.94
N VAL A 37 18.90 -2.23 -8.89
CA VAL A 37 18.39 -3.48 -9.48
C VAL A 37 19.52 -4.29 -10.13
N LEU A 38 20.33 -3.65 -10.97
CA LEU A 38 21.47 -4.27 -11.65
C LEU A 38 22.52 -4.76 -10.65
N ARG A 39 22.78 -3.99 -9.59
CA ARG A 39 23.73 -4.33 -8.52
C ARG A 39 23.25 -5.55 -7.73
N VAL A 40 21.96 -5.61 -7.38
CA VAL A 40 21.36 -6.80 -6.74
C VAL A 40 21.42 -8.01 -7.65
N ARG A 41 21.10 -7.87 -8.95
CA ARG A 41 21.18 -8.96 -9.93
C ARG A 41 22.58 -9.55 -10.03
N ARG A 42 23.63 -8.70 -10.04
CA ARG A 42 25.03 -9.13 -10.07
C ARG A 42 25.46 -9.83 -8.78
N ARG A 43 24.98 -9.36 -7.62
CA ARG A 43 25.38 -9.88 -6.30
C ARG A 43 24.62 -11.13 -5.86
N HIS A 44 23.36 -11.22 -6.25
CA HIS A 44 22.47 -12.31 -5.87
C HIS A 44 21.82 -12.94 -7.12
N PRO A 45 22.60 -13.58 -8.01
CA PRO A 45 22.07 -14.15 -9.26
C PRO A 45 20.95 -15.16 -9.04
N ARG A 46 20.97 -15.88 -7.91
CA ARG A 46 19.95 -16.87 -7.52
C ARG A 46 18.63 -16.25 -7.05
N ARG A 47 18.61 -14.96 -6.68
CA ARG A 47 17.43 -14.24 -6.20
C ARG A 47 17.47 -12.80 -6.74
N PRO A 48 17.29 -12.61 -8.05
CA PRO A 48 17.31 -11.29 -8.65
C PRO A 48 16.16 -10.44 -8.13
N TRP A 49 16.31 -9.12 -8.21
CA TRP A 49 15.23 -8.20 -7.86
C TRP A 49 14.03 -8.41 -8.80
N PRO A 50 12.81 -8.60 -8.27
CA PRO A 50 11.69 -9.05 -9.09
C PRO A 50 11.09 -7.89 -9.91
N LEU A 51 10.80 -8.14 -11.20
CA LEU A 51 10.24 -7.14 -12.12
C LEU A 51 8.92 -6.54 -11.63
N ARG A 52 8.10 -7.34 -10.93
CA ARG A 52 6.84 -6.88 -10.29
C ARG A 52 7.01 -5.73 -9.30
N ARG A 53 8.25 -5.41 -8.87
CA ARG A 53 8.58 -4.22 -8.06
C ARG A 53 9.17 -3.10 -8.90
N THR A 54 9.95 -3.44 -9.93
CA THR A 54 10.59 -2.44 -10.80
C THR A 54 9.57 -1.72 -11.67
N ILE A 55 8.63 -2.46 -12.28
CA ILE A 55 7.60 -1.89 -13.15
C ILE A 55 6.75 -0.83 -12.42
N PRO A 56 6.10 -1.12 -11.28
CA PRO A 56 5.30 -0.10 -10.60
C PRO A 56 6.13 1.09 -10.13
N PHE A 57 7.39 0.90 -9.72
CA PHE A 57 8.26 2.01 -9.35
C PHE A 57 8.50 2.98 -10.52
N LEU A 58 8.84 2.45 -11.70
CA LEU A 58 9.04 3.26 -12.89
C LEU A 58 7.74 3.89 -13.38
N LEU A 59 6.61 3.18 -13.27
CA LEU A 59 5.29 3.76 -13.54
C LEU A 59 4.96 4.90 -12.59
N GLY A 60 5.31 4.81 -11.30
CA GLY A 60 5.14 5.92 -10.35
C GLY A 60 5.94 7.17 -10.76
N LEU A 61 7.18 7.00 -11.23
CA LEU A 61 7.98 8.11 -11.77
C LEU A 61 7.40 8.65 -13.08
N LEU A 62 6.84 7.79 -13.92
CA LEU A 62 6.16 8.22 -15.14
C LEU A 62 4.90 9.03 -14.81
N VAL A 63 4.12 8.63 -13.80
CA VAL A 63 2.94 9.37 -13.32
C VAL A 63 3.35 10.75 -12.80
N ILE A 64 4.48 10.88 -12.10
CA ILE A 64 4.99 12.20 -11.67
C ILE A 64 5.30 13.11 -12.86
N ASN A 65 6.01 12.59 -13.87
CA ASN A 65 6.29 13.37 -15.07
C ASN A 65 5.00 13.68 -15.83
N ALA A 66 4.08 12.73 -15.98
CA ALA A 66 2.81 12.98 -16.66
C ALA A 66 1.99 14.05 -15.93
N ALA A 67 1.88 13.97 -14.60
CA ALA A 67 1.16 14.98 -13.81
C ALA A 67 1.76 16.37 -14.05
N THR A 68 3.07 16.53 -13.90
CA THR A 68 3.73 17.85 -13.93
C THR A 68 4.04 18.41 -15.32
N GLN A 69 4.03 17.57 -16.37
CA GLN A 69 4.55 17.94 -17.70
C GLN A 69 3.58 17.76 -18.84
N SER A 70 2.55 16.93 -18.70
CA SER A 70 1.54 16.77 -19.74
C SER A 70 0.59 17.97 -19.76
N GLY A 71 -0.52 17.87 -20.51
CA GLY A 71 -1.59 18.86 -20.45
C GLY A 71 -2.03 19.16 -19.02
N ILE A 72 -1.99 18.15 -18.14
CA ILE A 72 -2.36 18.30 -16.72
C ILE A 72 -1.50 19.36 -16.01
N GLY A 73 -0.19 19.34 -16.23
CA GLY A 73 0.70 20.36 -15.67
C GLY A 73 0.71 21.65 -16.48
N THR A 74 0.22 21.64 -17.72
CA THR A 74 0.16 22.84 -18.55
C THR A 74 -1.05 23.70 -18.19
N TYR A 75 -2.17 23.07 -17.81
CA TYR A 75 -3.41 23.77 -17.50
C TYR A 75 -3.69 23.89 -15.99
N ASP A 76 -2.86 23.35 -15.09
CA ASP A 76 -3.05 23.38 -13.63
C ASP A 76 -3.19 24.80 -13.05
N ASP A 77 -2.41 25.76 -13.51
CA ASP A 77 -2.45 27.16 -13.07
C ASP A 77 -3.64 27.93 -13.68
N THR A 78 -4.32 27.30 -14.65
CA THR A 78 -5.43 27.90 -15.39
C THR A 78 -6.77 27.27 -15.11
N LEU A 79 -6.87 26.00 -14.69
CA LEU A 79 -8.11 25.26 -14.47
C LEU A 79 -8.05 24.54 -13.13
N PHE A 80 -8.95 24.90 -12.22
CA PHE A 80 -8.97 24.33 -10.89
C PHE A 80 -9.27 22.82 -10.91
N TRP A 81 -10.15 22.37 -11.82
CA TRP A 81 -10.42 20.92 -11.93
C TRP A 81 -9.22 20.11 -12.41
N ASP A 82 -8.36 20.68 -13.26
CA ASP A 82 -7.15 20.01 -13.76
C ASP A 82 -6.05 19.97 -12.69
N HIS A 83 -5.91 21.07 -11.93
CA HIS A 83 -5.13 21.11 -10.71
C HIS A 83 -5.53 20.00 -9.71
N MET A 84 -6.83 19.73 -9.54
CA MET A 84 -7.29 18.60 -8.72
C MET A 84 -6.87 17.24 -9.28
N ILE A 85 -6.86 17.06 -10.60
CA ILE A 85 -6.35 15.83 -11.21
C ILE A 85 -4.86 15.66 -10.90
N GLN A 86 -4.07 16.73 -11.08
CA GLN A 86 -2.64 16.73 -10.76
C GLN A 86 -2.40 16.32 -9.31
N HIS A 87 -3.13 16.92 -8.37
CA HIS A 87 -3.04 16.60 -6.95
C HIS A 87 -3.39 15.14 -6.66
N LEU A 88 -4.48 14.62 -7.21
CA LEU A 88 -4.85 13.20 -7.04
C LEU A 88 -3.79 12.26 -7.62
N MET A 89 -3.18 12.59 -8.76
CA MET A 89 -2.09 11.81 -9.34
C MET A 89 -0.87 11.76 -8.42
N LEU A 90 -0.46 12.91 -7.87
CA LEU A 90 0.72 13.04 -7.02
C LEU A 90 0.49 12.52 -5.59
N LEU A 91 -0.73 12.60 -5.07
CA LEU A 91 -1.07 12.16 -3.71
C LEU A 91 -1.51 10.69 -3.65
N MET A 92 -2.26 10.21 -4.64
CA MET A 92 -2.96 8.91 -4.58
C MET A 92 -2.54 7.88 -5.62
N ILE A 93 -1.88 8.27 -6.72
CA ILE A 93 -1.48 7.33 -7.79
C ILE A 93 0.02 7.06 -7.78
N ALA A 94 0.86 8.09 -7.88
CA ALA A 94 2.30 7.93 -7.89
C ALA A 94 2.84 7.31 -6.58
N PRO A 95 2.41 7.72 -5.38
CA PRO A 95 2.97 7.20 -4.14
C PRO A 95 2.78 5.70 -3.91
N PRO A 96 1.59 5.09 -4.05
CA PRO A 96 1.44 3.65 -3.86
C PRO A 96 2.26 2.84 -4.88
N LEU A 97 2.43 3.35 -6.10
CA LEU A 97 3.30 2.75 -7.13
C LEU A 97 4.78 2.78 -6.72
N LEU A 98 5.26 3.92 -6.20
CA LEU A 98 6.63 4.06 -5.69
C LEU A 98 6.87 3.15 -4.47
N VAL A 99 5.92 3.10 -3.53
CA VAL A 99 5.97 2.25 -2.34
C VAL A 99 6.00 0.76 -2.71
N ALA A 100 5.21 0.34 -3.71
CA ALA A 100 5.24 -1.03 -4.25
C ALA A 100 6.63 -1.41 -4.79
N GLY A 101 7.41 -0.42 -5.22
CA GLY A 101 8.80 -0.55 -5.63
C GLY A 101 9.78 -0.92 -4.54
N GLN A 102 9.43 -0.74 -3.27
CA GLN A 102 10.29 -1.01 -2.08
C GLN A 102 11.73 -0.45 -2.22
N PRO A 103 11.89 0.85 -2.54
CA PRO A 103 13.21 1.46 -2.76
C PRO A 103 14.16 1.30 -1.56
N VAL A 104 13.67 1.36 -0.32
CA VAL A 104 14.52 1.21 0.88
C VAL A 104 15.04 -0.23 0.99
N THR A 105 14.20 -1.22 0.72
CA THR A 105 14.60 -2.64 0.69
C THR A 105 15.62 -2.88 -0.42
N LEU A 106 15.43 -2.28 -1.59
CA LEU A 106 16.38 -2.37 -2.70
C LEU A 106 17.74 -1.78 -2.28
N LEU A 107 17.74 -0.61 -1.65
CA LEU A 107 18.95 0.05 -1.16
C LEU A 107 19.70 -0.81 -0.14
N LEU A 108 18.98 -1.46 0.78
CA LEU A 108 19.58 -2.39 1.74
C LEU A 108 20.21 -3.62 1.05
N HIS A 109 19.55 -4.21 0.05
CA HIS A 109 20.12 -5.34 -0.71
C HIS A 109 21.30 -4.92 -1.61
N ALA A 110 21.28 -3.70 -2.14
CA ALA A 110 22.31 -3.18 -3.02
C ALA A 110 23.55 -2.63 -2.27
N SER A 111 23.42 -2.29 -0.98
CA SER A 111 24.46 -1.64 -0.18
C SER A 111 25.42 -2.65 0.49
N ARG A 112 26.54 -2.14 1.04
CA ARG A 112 27.48 -2.83 1.95
C ARG A 112 27.73 -1.90 3.13
N ASN A 113 28.40 -2.38 4.17
CA ASN A 113 28.89 -1.49 5.23
C ASN A 113 29.88 -0.46 4.63
N PRO A 114 29.84 0.82 5.07
CA PRO A 114 29.04 1.36 6.17
C PRO A 114 27.60 1.78 5.80
N LEU A 115 27.29 1.97 4.51
CA LEU A 115 25.98 2.46 4.03
C LEU A 115 24.80 1.61 4.51
N HIS A 116 24.93 0.28 4.45
CA HIS A 116 23.89 -0.65 4.91
C HIS A 116 23.51 -0.42 6.37
N THR A 117 24.50 -0.28 7.25
CA THR A 117 24.28 0.00 8.68
C THR A 117 23.67 1.38 8.91
N GLY A 118 24.10 2.39 8.14
CA GLY A 118 23.55 3.75 8.18
C GLY A 118 22.06 3.77 7.83
N VAL A 119 21.69 3.20 6.68
CA VAL A 119 20.29 3.12 6.23
C VAL A 119 19.44 2.36 7.26
N LYS A 120 19.92 1.21 7.74
CA LYS A 120 19.20 0.44 8.77
C LYS A 120 19.00 1.22 10.07
N ARG A 121 19.98 2.04 10.47
CA ARG A 121 19.88 2.92 11.65
C ARG A 121 18.84 4.02 11.44
N ILE A 122 18.82 4.66 10.28
CA ILE A 122 17.85 5.71 9.94
C ILE A 122 16.43 5.14 9.93
N VAL A 123 16.20 4.04 9.23
CA VAL A 123 14.86 3.42 9.12
C VAL A 123 14.31 2.98 10.47
N ARG A 124 15.19 2.59 11.41
CA ARG A 124 14.81 2.18 12.77
C ARG A 124 14.83 3.33 13.79
N SER A 125 15.11 4.55 13.35
CA SER A 125 15.18 5.71 14.24
C SER A 125 13.78 6.10 14.78
N ARG A 126 13.76 6.79 15.93
CA ARG A 126 12.50 7.29 16.52
C ARG A 126 11.75 8.27 15.60
N PRO A 127 12.40 9.22 14.90
CA PRO A 127 11.71 10.11 13.97
C PRO A 127 11.02 9.35 12.84
N VAL A 128 11.70 8.41 12.18
CA VAL A 128 11.08 7.61 11.11
C VAL A 128 9.95 6.74 11.65
N ALA A 129 10.11 6.17 12.85
CA ALA A 129 9.03 5.44 13.50
C ALA A 129 7.83 6.36 13.78
N TRP A 130 8.01 7.60 14.20
CA TRP A 130 6.89 8.52 14.42
C TRP A 130 6.23 8.94 13.09
N LEU A 131 7.03 9.30 12.08
CA LEU A 131 6.56 9.74 10.77
C LEU A 131 5.81 8.65 9.98
N THR A 132 6.07 7.37 10.30
CA THR A 132 5.40 6.22 9.67
C THR A 132 4.32 5.60 10.56
N TRP A 133 4.02 6.23 11.71
CA TRP A 133 2.97 5.75 12.61
C TRP A 133 1.59 5.91 11.94
N PRO A 134 0.75 4.86 11.91
CA PRO A 134 -0.53 4.89 11.18
C PRO A 134 -1.43 6.09 11.53
N GLY A 135 -1.52 6.48 12.80
CA GLY A 135 -2.32 7.63 13.19
C GLY A 135 -1.78 8.96 12.66
N PHE A 136 -0.45 9.11 12.65
CA PHE A 136 0.20 10.32 12.11
C PHE A 136 0.00 10.40 10.60
N VAL A 137 0.17 9.31 9.86
CA VAL A 137 0.06 9.38 8.40
C VAL A 137 -1.37 9.67 7.93
N VAL A 138 -2.40 9.18 8.64
CA VAL A 138 -3.79 9.53 8.37
C VAL A 138 -4.07 11.00 8.73
N ALA A 139 -3.58 11.47 9.88
CA ALA A 139 -3.74 12.86 10.27
C ALA A 139 -3.01 13.81 9.31
N ALA A 140 -1.81 13.45 8.86
CA ALA A 140 -1.04 14.22 7.89
C ALA A 140 -1.74 14.27 6.53
N TYR A 141 -2.30 13.15 6.05
CA TYR A 141 -3.12 13.11 4.84
C TYR A 141 -4.31 14.06 4.99
N ALA A 142 -5.10 13.90 6.06
CA ALA A 142 -6.29 14.72 6.27
C ALA A 142 -5.98 16.21 6.42
N ALA A 143 -4.95 16.56 7.18
CA ALA A 143 -4.52 17.94 7.36
C ALA A 143 -3.98 18.55 6.06
N THR A 144 -3.30 17.77 5.23
CA THR A 144 -2.81 18.24 3.93
C THR A 144 -3.98 18.52 3.00
N VAL A 145 -4.90 17.57 2.84
CA VAL A 145 -6.08 17.71 1.98
C VAL A 145 -6.95 18.90 2.42
N VAL A 146 -7.38 18.92 3.68
CA VAL A 146 -8.20 20.01 4.21
C VAL A 146 -7.46 21.35 4.21
N GLY A 147 -6.17 21.34 4.59
CA GLY A 147 -5.37 22.55 4.70
C GLY A 147 -5.12 23.21 3.34
N THR A 148 -4.79 22.43 2.31
CA THR A 148 -4.50 22.97 0.97
C THR A 148 -5.77 23.45 0.26
N HIS A 149 -6.91 22.80 0.49
CA HIS A 149 -8.13 23.04 -0.30
C HIS A 149 -9.20 23.87 0.41
N LEU A 150 -9.24 23.92 1.75
CA LEU A 150 -10.28 24.64 2.50
C LEU A 150 -9.75 25.86 3.25
N THR A 151 -8.51 26.28 2.96
CA THR A 151 -7.90 27.46 3.55
C THR A 151 -7.36 28.38 2.48
N GLY A 152 -6.87 29.56 2.86
CA GLY A 152 -6.21 30.49 1.94
C GLY A 152 -4.86 29.99 1.38
N PHE A 153 -4.49 28.72 1.58
CA PHE A 153 -3.28 28.14 1.02
C PHE A 153 -3.25 28.22 -0.51
N MET A 154 -4.39 28.02 -1.18
CA MET A 154 -4.49 28.15 -2.63
C MET A 154 -4.06 29.54 -3.12
N ASN A 155 -4.35 30.60 -2.37
CA ASN A 155 -3.92 31.96 -2.72
C ASN A 155 -2.39 32.10 -2.69
N LEU A 156 -1.69 31.30 -1.89
CA LEU A 156 -0.22 31.25 -1.87
C LEU A 156 0.32 30.46 -3.05
N VAL A 157 -0.36 29.38 -3.45
CA VAL A 157 0.01 28.55 -4.60
C VAL A 157 -0.07 29.39 -5.88
N THR A 158 -1.20 30.05 -6.14
CA THR A 158 -1.39 30.91 -7.32
C THR A 158 -0.48 32.15 -7.31
N GLY A 159 -0.04 32.60 -6.12
CA GLY A 159 0.78 33.80 -5.98
C GLY A 159 2.29 33.56 -6.07
N TYR A 160 2.76 32.32 -5.86
CA TYR A 160 4.19 32.01 -5.77
C TYR A 160 4.50 30.60 -6.31
N ASP A 161 5.19 30.52 -7.45
CA ASP A 161 5.61 29.25 -8.08
C ASP A 161 6.38 28.33 -7.11
N ALA A 162 7.20 28.91 -6.24
CA ALA A 162 7.95 28.14 -5.24
C ALA A 162 7.04 27.42 -4.22
N VAL A 163 5.86 27.98 -3.92
CA VAL A 163 4.85 27.36 -3.06
C VAL A 163 4.11 26.27 -3.83
N HIS A 164 3.79 26.48 -5.11
CA HIS A 164 3.20 25.45 -5.96
C HIS A 164 4.11 24.21 -6.09
N GLU A 165 5.41 24.42 -6.32
CA GLU A 165 6.39 23.32 -6.34
C GLU A 165 6.54 22.64 -4.95
N ALA A 166 6.49 23.42 -3.86
CA ALA A 166 6.51 22.87 -2.52
C ALA A 166 5.25 22.04 -2.21
N GLU A 167 4.10 22.42 -2.76
CA GLU A 167 2.85 21.68 -2.67
C GLU A 167 2.96 20.32 -3.40
N HIS A 168 3.54 20.26 -4.59
CA HIS A 168 3.81 18.99 -5.28
C HIS A 168 4.66 18.04 -4.44
N VAL A 169 5.73 18.56 -3.83
CA VAL A 169 6.57 17.78 -2.93
C VAL A 169 5.79 17.34 -1.69
N LEU A 170 4.96 18.21 -1.12
CA LEU A 170 4.12 17.91 0.02
C LEU A 170 3.16 16.74 -0.29
N TYR A 171 2.45 16.77 -1.42
CA TYR A 171 1.55 15.69 -1.81
C TYR A 171 2.28 14.37 -2.03
N LEU A 172 3.42 14.40 -2.72
CA LEU A 172 4.22 13.19 -2.92
C LEU A 172 4.72 12.61 -1.60
N VAL A 173 5.20 13.45 -0.68
CA VAL A 173 5.72 13.02 0.62
C VAL A 173 4.59 12.47 1.49
N VAL A 174 3.49 13.20 1.63
CA VAL A 174 2.34 12.80 2.46
C VAL A 174 1.69 11.54 1.90
N GLY A 175 1.49 11.46 0.58
CA GLY A 175 1.00 10.26 -0.07
C GLY A 175 1.94 9.08 0.14
N TYR A 176 3.25 9.27 -0.02
CA TYR A 176 4.23 8.19 0.19
C TYR A 176 4.15 7.69 1.64
N LEU A 177 4.14 8.59 2.62
CA LEU A 177 4.01 8.24 4.03
C LEU A 177 2.69 7.54 4.34
N TYR A 178 1.58 7.99 3.75
CA TYR A 178 0.26 7.40 3.92
C TYR A 178 0.21 5.95 3.39
N PHE A 179 0.69 5.70 2.18
CA PHE A 179 0.65 4.35 1.59
C PHE A 179 1.77 3.43 2.08
N LEU A 180 2.84 3.96 2.66
CA LEU A 180 3.99 3.16 3.12
C LEU A 180 3.63 2.06 4.13
N PRO A 181 2.91 2.32 5.24
CA PRO A 181 2.49 1.27 6.18
C PRO A 181 1.31 0.43 5.67
N LEU A 182 0.57 0.92 4.66
CA LEU A 182 -0.67 0.32 4.18
C LEU A 182 -0.43 -0.68 3.03
N ILE A 183 0.40 -0.32 2.06
CA ILE A 183 0.72 -1.14 0.88
C ILE A 183 2.15 -1.67 0.97
N GLY A 184 3.06 -0.86 1.51
CA GLY A 184 4.47 -1.16 1.57
C GLY A 184 4.80 -2.41 2.37
N ARG A 185 5.95 -3.00 2.02
CA ARG A 185 6.61 -4.08 2.78
C ARG A 185 8.03 -3.70 3.14
N GLU A 186 8.28 -2.39 3.22
CA GLU A 186 9.55 -1.84 3.64
C GLU A 186 9.84 -2.20 5.11
N PRO A 187 11.12 -2.22 5.54
CA PRO A 187 11.50 -2.64 6.89
C PRO A 187 11.23 -1.56 7.94
N ILE A 188 10.02 -1.01 7.96
CA ILE A 188 9.54 -0.04 8.95
C ILE A 188 9.17 -0.73 10.28
N LYS A 189 9.08 0.06 11.35
CA LYS A 189 8.76 -0.44 12.70
C LYS A 189 7.35 -1.04 12.79
N TRP A 190 6.38 -0.44 12.10
CA TRP A 190 4.96 -0.76 12.25
C TRP A 190 4.54 -1.87 11.29
N LYS A 191 3.84 -2.88 11.83
CA LYS A 191 3.19 -3.93 11.05
C LYS A 191 1.69 -3.78 11.21
N VAL A 192 1.05 -3.21 10.20
CA VAL A 192 -0.41 -3.01 10.17
C VAL A 192 -1.07 -4.28 9.63
N SER A 193 -2.09 -4.79 10.32
CA SER A 193 -2.88 -5.95 9.87
C SER A 193 -3.72 -5.57 8.64
N TYR A 194 -4.05 -6.53 7.77
CA TYR A 194 -4.85 -6.25 6.57
C TYR A 194 -6.21 -5.59 6.84
N PRO A 195 -7.01 -6.04 7.83
CA PRO A 195 -8.25 -5.35 8.17
C PRO A 195 -8.03 -3.87 8.54
N LEU A 196 -6.99 -3.59 9.33
CA LEU A 196 -6.67 -2.22 9.70
C LEU A 196 -6.16 -1.40 8.50
N ARG A 197 -5.42 -2.01 7.56
CA ARG A 197 -5.03 -1.33 6.31
C ARG A 197 -6.24 -0.89 5.51
N LEU A 198 -7.21 -1.79 5.32
CA LEU A 198 -8.45 -1.50 4.58
C LEU A 198 -9.26 -0.41 5.27
N PHE A 199 -9.37 -0.47 6.60
CA PHE A 199 -10.04 0.57 7.39
C PHE A 199 -9.36 1.94 7.24
N LEU A 200 -8.03 1.99 7.34
CA LEU A 200 -7.28 3.24 7.21
C LEU A 200 -7.32 3.81 5.78
N LEU A 201 -7.36 2.96 4.75
CA LEU A 201 -7.61 3.40 3.37
C LEU A 201 -9.03 3.97 3.21
N PHE A 202 -10.02 3.31 3.81
CA PHE A 202 -11.40 3.75 3.75
C PHE A 202 -11.63 5.08 4.48
N ILE A 203 -10.99 5.32 5.63
CA ILE A 203 -11.19 6.56 6.42
C ILE A 203 -10.68 7.83 5.71
N ALA A 204 -9.81 7.70 4.71
CA ALA A 204 -9.40 8.83 3.88
C ALA A 204 -10.48 9.26 2.89
N MET A 205 -11.34 8.34 2.42
CA MET A 205 -12.37 8.67 1.42
C MET A 205 -13.36 9.75 1.91
N PRO A 206 -13.86 9.72 3.17
CA PRO A 206 -14.68 10.81 3.69
C PRO A 206 -13.98 12.16 3.74
N VAL A 207 -12.65 12.20 3.91
CA VAL A 207 -11.90 13.47 3.90
C VAL A 207 -11.97 14.11 2.51
N ASP A 208 -11.71 13.32 1.48
CA ASP A 208 -11.73 13.79 0.09
C ASP A 208 -13.16 14.16 -0.32
N ALA A 209 -14.15 13.33 0.06
CA ALA A 209 -15.56 13.58 -0.20
C ALA A 209 -16.09 14.84 0.48
N PHE A 210 -15.79 15.03 1.78
CA PHE A 210 -16.21 16.22 2.51
C PHE A 210 -15.61 17.47 1.90
N THR A 211 -14.31 17.44 1.60
CA THR A 211 -13.62 18.58 1.00
C THR A 211 -14.19 18.92 -0.37
N GLY A 212 -14.42 17.93 -1.23
CA GLY A 212 -15.05 18.12 -2.54
C GLY A 212 -16.48 18.68 -2.45
N VAL A 213 -17.28 18.23 -1.49
CA VAL A 213 -18.63 18.78 -1.23
C VAL A 213 -18.57 20.23 -0.78
N VAL A 214 -17.61 20.58 0.11
CA VAL A 214 -17.43 21.97 0.55
C VAL A 214 -17.03 22.86 -0.64
N LEU A 215 -16.09 22.43 -1.47
CA LEU A 215 -15.70 23.14 -2.70
C LEU A 215 -16.90 23.34 -3.63
N GLY A 216 -17.71 22.30 -3.83
CA GLY A 216 -18.95 22.36 -4.62
C GLY A 216 -20.07 23.21 -4.01
N SER A 217 -19.94 23.68 -2.76
CA SER A 217 -20.97 24.47 -2.08
C SER A 217 -20.75 25.99 -2.16
N TYR A 218 -19.56 26.43 -2.54
CA TYR A 218 -19.23 27.85 -2.66
C TYR A 218 -20.08 28.52 -3.74
N GLN A 219 -20.63 29.70 -3.42
CA GLN A 219 -21.42 30.51 -4.36
C GLN A 219 -20.57 31.56 -5.09
N THR A 220 -19.38 31.85 -4.55
CA THR A 220 -18.37 32.76 -5.08
C THR A 220 -17.02 32.09 -4.96
N ASP A 221 -16.08 32.45 -5.83
CA ASP A 221 -14.72 31.94 -5.74
C ASP A 221 -14.08 32.41 -4.41
N PRO A 222 -13.70 31.50 -3.51
CA PRO A 222 -13.07 31.87 -2.24
C PRO A 222 -11.58 32.23 -2.40
N PHE A 223 -11.01 32.00 -3.58
CA PHE A 223 -9.58 32.17 -3.85
C PHE A 223 -9.28 33.37 -4.75
N VAL A 224 -8.00 33.72 -4.83
CA VAL A 224 -7.50 34.64 -5.85
C VAL A 224 -7.72 33.97 -7.21
N PRO A 225 -8.27 34.69 -8.22
CA PRO A 225 -8.48 34.12 -9.54
C PRO A 225 -7.17 33.54 -10.09
N MET A 226 -7.28 32.32 -10.63
CA MET A 226 -6.27 31.70 -11.48
C MET A 226 -5.98 32.55 -12.73
N GLU A 227 -5.03 32.13 -13.57
CA GLU A 227 -4.68 32.90 -14.77
C GLU A 227 -5.93 33.26 -15.59
N PRO A 228 -6.08 34.53 -16.04
CA PRO A 228 -7.26 34.96 -16.76
C PRO A 228 -7.45 34.18 -18.06
N ARG A 229 -8.68 33.70 -18.30
CA ARG A 229 -9.06 32.94 -19.49
C ARG A 229 -10.40 33.45 -20.05
N THR A 230 -10.54 33.43 -21.37
CA THR A 230 -11.76 33.83 -22.11
C THR A 230 -12.67 32.65 -22.44
N TRP A 231 -12.19 31.43 -22.18
CA TRP A 231 -12.83 30.17 -22.51
C TRP A 231 -12.93 29.26 -21.28
N GLY A 232 -13.74 28.21 -21.36
CA GLY A 232 -13.94 27.25 -20.28
C GLY A 232 -15.00 27.69 -19.24
N PRO A 233 -15.14 26.93 -18.15
CA PRO A 233 -16.10 27.22 -17.09
C PRO A 233 -15.79 28.54 -16.38
N SER A 234 -16.81 29.16 -15.77
CA SER A 234 -16.58 30.30 -14.85
C SER A 234 -15.77 29.83 -13.63
N PRO A 235 -15.09 30.73 -12.89
CA PRO A 235 -14.26 30.33 -11.74
C PRO A 235 -15.01 29.50 -10.69
N VAL A 236 -16.26 29.86 -10.39
CA VAL A 236 -17.11 29.10 -9.46
C VAL A 236 -17.50 27.73 -10.01
N SER A 237 -17.81 27.65 -11.31
CA SER A 237 -18.16 26.38 -11.94
C SER A 237 -16.95 25.44 -12.01
N ASP A 238 -15.77 25.99 -12.30
CA ASP A 238 -14.49 25.27 -12.31
C ASP A 238 -14.13 24.72 -10.91
N LEU A 239 -14.36 25.53 -9.87
CA LEU A 239 -14.23 25.10 -8.47
C LEU A 239 -15.15 23.92 -8.14
N HIS A 240 -16.41 23.96 -8.61
CA HIS A 240 -17.36 22.86 -8.40
C HIS A 240 -16.93 21.59 -9.13
N GLU A 241 -16.44 21.73 -10.36
CA GLU A 241 -15.89 20.61 -11.14
C GLU A 241 -14.66 20.01 -10.44
N GLY A 242 -13.75 20.83 -9.94
CA GLY A 242 -12.62 20.35 -9.14
C GLY A 242 -13.06 19.67 -7.83
N GLY A 243 -14.05 20.21 -7.14
CA GLY A 243 -14.65 19.55 -5.97
C GLY A 243 -15.24 18.17 -6.33
N ALA A 244 -15.89 18.05 -7.49
CA ALA A 244 -16.41 16.77 -7.98
C ALA A 244 -15.29 15.79 -8.37
N VAL A 245 -14.22 16.26 -9.03
CA VAL A 245 -13.02 15.47 -9.34
C VAL A 245 -12.39 14.94 -8.06
N MET A 246 -12.19 15.80 -7.07
CA MET A 246 -11.62 15.45 -5.78
C MET A 246 -12.45 14.38 -5.06
N TRP A 247 -13.77 14.57 -5.00
CA TRP A 247 -14.67 13.62 -4.36
C TRP A 247 -14.74 12.29 -5.12
N ILE A 248 -15.19 12.30 -6.37
CA ILE A 248 -15.50 11.09 -7.13
C ILE A 248 -14.20 10.42 -7.59
N GLY A 249 -13.24 11.20 -8.09
CA GLY A 249 -11.94 10.71 -8.53
C GLY A 249 -11.12 10.14 -7.38
N GLY A 250 -11.03 10.88 -6.25
CA GLY A 250 -10.36 10.39 -5.05
C GLY A 250 -10.99 9.09 -4.53
N ALA A 251 -12.31 9.02 -4.45
CA ALA A 251 -13.03 7.81 -4.07
C ALA A 251 -12.77 6.63 -5.02
N ALA A 252 -12.77 6.87 -6.34
CA ALA A 252 -12.50 5.83 -7.34
C ALA A 252 -11.08 5.28 -7.21
N ILE A 253 -10.08 6.14 -7.08
CA ILE A 253 -8.67 5.74 -6.91
C ILE A 253 -8.51 4.95 -5.61
N MET A 254 -9.03 5.46 -4.49
CA MET A 254 -8.91 4.78 -3.20
C MET A 254 -9.63 3.42 -3.20
N PHE A 255 -10.78 3.33 -3.86
CA PHE A 255 -11.50 2.07 -4.04
C PHE A 255 -10.65 1.02 -4.78
N VAL A 256 -9.97 1.41 -5.87
CA VAL A 256 -9.03 0.52 -6.59
C VAL A 256 -7.90 0.06 -5.65
N VAL A 257 -7.32 0.96 -4.86
CA VAL A 257 -6.25 0.63 -3.91
C VAL A 257 -6.73 -0.33 -2.82
N ILE A 258 -7.92 -0.09 -2.26
CA ILE A 258 -8.58 -0.98 -1.30
C ILE A 258 -8.77 -2.36 -1.91
N MET A 259 -9.28 -2.43 -3.15
CA MET A 259 -9.52 -3.67 -3.86
C MET A 259 -8.22 -4.46 -4.08
N VAL A 260 -7.16 -3.79 -4.54
CA VAL A 260 -5.83 -4.40 -4.70
C VAL A 260 -5.29 -4.91 -3.35
N THR A 261 -5.47 -4.15 -2.27
CA THR A 261 -5.04 -4.53 -0.91
C THR A 261 -5.84 -5.73 -0.39
N PHE A 262 -7.14 -5.79 -0.66
CA PHE A 262 -8.01 -6.90 -0.33
C PHE A 262 -7.62 -8.18 -1.08
N PHE A 263 -7.34 -8.09 -2.39
CA PHE A 263 -6.84 -9.24 -3.15
C PHE A 263 -5.46 -9.71 -2.68
N GLN A 264 -4.59 -8.80 -2.23
CA GLN A 264 -3.33 -9.20 -1.58
C GLN A 264 -3.58 -9.97 -0.28
N TRP A 265 -4.52 -9.50 0.55
CA TRP A 265 -4.89 -10.17 1.79
C TRP A 265 -5.40 -11.59 1.55
N THR A 266 -6.35 -11.77 0.63
CA THR A 266 -6.94 -13.09 0.34
C THR A 266 -5.90 -14.09 -0.19
N ARG A 267 -4.96 -13.64 -1.03
CA ARG A 267 -3.86 -14.48 -1.54
C ARG A 267 -2.89 -14.90 -0.44
N GLU A 268 -2.55 -14.01 0.49
CA GLU A 268 -1.63 -14.31 1.59
C GLU A 268 -2.25 -15.22 2.65
N THR A 269 -3.55 -15.03 2.95
CA THR A 269 -4.29 -15.90 3.86
C THR A 269 -4.36 -17.33 3.31
N ARG A 270 -4.66 -17.51 2.01
CA ARG A 270 -4.67 -18.83 1.36
C ARG A 270 -3.29 -19.49 1.38
N SER A 271 -2.22 -18.74 1.10
CA SER A 271 -0.84 -19.27 1.14
C SER A 271 -0.43 -19.68 2.55
N SER A 272 -0.81 -18.91 3.57
CA SER A 272 -0.51 -19.22 4.97
C SER A 272 -1.26 -20.46 5.45
N ALA A 273 -2.54 -20.60 5.07
CA ALA A 273 -3.35 -21.78 5.39
C ALA A 273 -2.78 -23.06 4.75
N ALA A 274 -2.38 -22.99 3.48
CA ALA A 274 -1.76 -24.12 2.78
C ALA A 274 -0.44 -24.57 3.44
N MET A 275 0.41 -23.63 3.85
CA MET A 275 1.65 -23.95 4.57
C MET A 275 1.39 -24.53 5.96
N GLY A 276 0.36 -24.06 6.67
CA GLY A 276 -0.04 -24.61 7.97
C GLY A 276 -0.49 -26.07 7.87
N TRP A 277 -1.29 -26.40 6.83
CA TRP A 277 -1.68 -27.78 6.56
C TRP A 277 -0.48 -28.68 6.24
N LEU A 278 0.48 -28.21 5.42
CA LEU A 278 1.70 -28.96 5.12
C LEU A 278 2.57 -29.21 6.37
N GLU A 279 2.68 -28.22 7.26
CA GLU A 279 3.43 -28.37 8.51
C GLU A 279 2.72 -29.33 9.49
N ALA A 280 1.39 -29.30 9.55
CA ALA A 280 0.61 -30.27 10.32
C ALA A 280 0.80 -31.70 9.78
N ALA A 281 0.69 -31.90 8.46
CA ALA A 281 0.92 -33.18 7.81
C ALA A 281 2.36 -33.70 8.04
N ARG A 282 3.36 -32.81 7.95
CA ARG A 282 4.75 -33.14 8.27
C ARG A 282 4.89 -33.62 9.72
N ARG A 283 4.29 -32.92 10.69
CA ARG A 283 4.38 -33.30 12.11
C ARG A 283 3.79 -34.68 12.38
N VAL A 284 2.64 -34.99 11.78
CA VAL A 284 2.02 -36.33 11.88
C VAL A 284 2.94 -37.39 11.30
N SER A 285 3.46 -37.19 10.08
CA SER A 285 4.37 -38.15 9.44
C SER A 285 5.70 -38.35 10.20
N MET A 286 6.18 -37.30 10.89
CA MET A 286 7.38 -37.37 11.72
C MET A 286 7.10 -38.17 13.00
N ALA A 287 5.94 -37.96 13.63
CA ALA A 287 5.52 -38.70 14.82
C ALA A 287 5.37 -40.19 14.53
N GLU A 288 4.77 -40.54 13.39
CA GLU A 288 4.63 -41.93 12.93
C GLU A 288 5.99 -42.60 12.72
N ARG A 289 6.92 -41.94 12.03
CA ARG A 289 8.29 -42.45 11.84
C ARG A 289 9.07 -42.61 13.14
N ILE A 290 8.87 -41.72 14.12
CA ILE A 290 9.49 -41.83 15.44
C ILE A 290 8.91 -43.04 16.20
N ALA A 291 7.59 -43.25 16.11
CA ALA A 291 6.92 -44.42 16.70
C ALA A 291 7.40 -45.73 16.06
N GLU A 292 7.55 -45.78 14.73
CA GLU A 292 8.08 -46.95 14.00
C GLU A 292 9.57 -47.21 14.26
N SER A 293 10.36 -46.16 14.46
CA SER A 293 11.80 -46.27 14.74
C SER A 293 12.13 -46.58 16.21
N SER A 294 11.12 -46.55 17.09
CA SER A 294 11.29 -46.94 18.49
C SER A 294 11.40 -48.47 18.54
N PRO A 295 12.56 -49.03 18.92
CA PRO A 295 12.67 -50.48 19.06
C PRO A 295 11.69 -50.91 20.15
N ALA A 296 10.87 -51.92 19.88
CA ALA A 296 10.08 -52.59 20.90
C ALA A 296 11.01 -53.00 22.04
N GLY A 297 10.99 -52.22 23.13
CA GLY A 297 11.73 -52.56 24.34
C GLY A 297 11.22 -53.92 24.82
N PRO A 298 12.10 -54.85 25.22
CA PRO A 298 11.67 -56.17 25.66
C PRO A 298 10.71 -56.03 26.84
N ALA A 299 9.63 -56.80 26.81
CA ALA A 299 8.62 -56.88 27.86
C ALA A 299 9.29 -57.05 29.23
N GLY A 300 9.32 -55.97 30.01
CA GLY A 300 9.90 -55.91 31.34
C GLY A 300 8.84 -56.17 32.41
N ASP A 301 8.94 -57.35 33.01
CA ASP A 301 8.46 -57.84 34.31
C ASP A 301 7.80 -56.80 35.27
N PRO A 302 6.58 -57.05 35.79
CA PRO A 302 5.88 -56.12 36.68
C PRO A 302 6.39 -56.23 38.12
N ALA A 303 7.61 -55.78 38.39
CA ALA A 303 8.09 -55.57 39.76
C ALA A 303 9.34 -54.69 39.82
N ARG A 304 9.18 -53.36 39.96
CA ARG A 304 10.01 -52.53 40.88
C ARG A 304 9.56 -51.08 40.97
N ASN A 305 9.25 -50.70 42.21
CA ASN A 305 8.98 -49.37 42.72
C ASN A 305 10.17 -48.39 42.54
N GLY A 306 9.86 -47.09 42.44
CA GLY A 306 10.62 -46.05 43.16
C GLY A 306 11.14 -44.84 42.37
N THR A 307 10.40 -43.73 42.52
CA THR A 307 10.86 -42.32 42.62
C THR A 307 11.35 -41.48 41.42
N GLN A 308 10.60 -40.38 41.24
CA GLN A 308 10.96 -39.00 40.85
C GLN A 308 11.14 -38.62 39.36
N GLY A 309 10.30 -37.67 38.91
CA GLY A 309 10.54 -36.91 37.67
C GLY A 309 9.37 -36.08 37.15
N ALA A 310 9.08 -34.95 37.80
CA ALA A 310 8.46 -33.72 37.25
C ALA A 310 7.33 -33.81 36.20
N SER A 311 6.09 -33.54 36.63
CA SER A 311 4.94 -33.25 35.76
C SER A 311 5.08 -31.90 35.04
N PRO A 312 4.99 -31.84 33.70
CA PRO A 312 4.68 -30.61 32.98
C PRO A 312 3.16 -30.52 32.77
N ARG A 313 2.55 -29.55 33.44
CA ARG A 313 1.38 -28.74 33.04
C ARG A 313 0.35 -29.44 32.12
N LEU A 314 -0.76 -29.87 32.73
CA LEU A 314 -2.03 -30.14 32.06
C LEU A 314 -2.40 -28.97 31.14
N THR A 315 -2.22 -29.15 29.85
CA THR A 315 -3.07 -28.52 28.84
C THR A 315 -4.36 -29.33 28.79
N ASP A 316 -5.44 -28.59 28.97
CA ASP A 316 -6.86 -28.91 28.96
C ASP A 316 -7.23 -30.27 28.33
N VAL A 317 -7.52 -31.26 29.18
CA VAL A 317 -8.05 -32.58 28.77
C VAL A 317 -9.41 -32.41 28.07
N ASP A 318 -10.12 -31.33 28.39
CA ASP A 318 -11.42 -31.02 27.81
C ASP A 318 -11.31 -30.65 26.30
N GLU A 319 -10.19 -30.06 25.84
CA GLU A 319 -9.97 -29.75 24.41
C GLU A 319 -9.70 -31.02 23.57
N ASP A 320 -9.03 -32.02 24.15
CA ASP A 320 -8.76 -33.30 23.48
C ASP A 320 -10.03 -34.15 23.38
N ASP A 321 -10.89 -34.14 24.41
CA ASP A 321 -12.18 -34.83 24.41
C ASP A 321 -13.17 -34.22 23.41
N ASP A 322 -13.20 -32.88 23.28
CA ASP A 322 -14.01 -32.18 22.28
C ASP A 322 -13.54 -32.50 20.83
N GLN A 323 -12.23 -32.57 20.60
CA GLN A 323 -11.68 -32.98 19.30
C GLN A 323 -11.97 -34.45 18.98
N LEU A 324 -11.87 -35.34 19.97
CA LEU A 324 -12.23 -36.76 19.83
C LEU A 324 -13.72 -36.93 19.52
N ALA A 325 -14.59 -36.17 20.19
CA ALA A 325 -16.03 -36.19 19.93
C ALA A 325 -16.34 -35.70 18.50
N ALA A 326 -15.71 -34.61 18.05
CA ALA A 326 -15.87 -34.09 16.69
C ALA A 326 -15.35 -35.07 15.62
N TYR A 327 -14.22 -35.73 15.87
CA TYR A 327 -13.65 -36.74 14.98
C TYR A 327 -14.52 -37.98 14.88
N ASN A 328 -15.04 -38.47 16.01
CA ASN A 328 -15.95 -39.61 16.04
C ASN A 328 -17.27 -39.30 15.31
N ALA A 329 -17.84 -38.11 15.50
CA ALA A 329 -19.05 -37.68 14.78
C ALA A 329 -18.85 -37.64 13.25
N TYR A 330 -17.66 -37.23 12.80
CA TYR A 330 -17.29 -37.25 11.39
C TYR A 330 -17.20 -38.68 10.82
N LEU A 331 -16.59 -39.62 11.54
CA LEU A 331 -16.52 -41.02 11.14
C LEU A 331 -17.90 -41.67 11.02
N THR A 332 -18.81 -41.38 11.95
CA THR A 332 -20.18 -41.90 11.90
C THR A 332 -20.93 -41.41 10.66
N ARG A 333 -20.72 -40.14 10.27
CA ARG A 333 -21.33 -39.53 9.08
C ARG A 333 -20.85 -40.16 7.78
N ILE A 334 -19.58 -40.54 7.72
CA ILE A 334 -18.99 -41.24 6.57
C ILE A 334 -19.54 -42.67 6.48
N ASN A 335 -19.60 -43.37 7.61
CA ASN A 335 -20.09 -44.74 7.65
C ASN A 335 -21.59 -44.83 7.35
N SER A 336 -22.40 -43.83 7.74
CA SER A 336 -23.83 -43.80 7.40
C SER A 336 -24.11 -43.48 5.92
N HIS A 337 -23.18 -42.81 5.23
CA HIS A 337 -23.32 -42.54 3.79
C HIS A 337 -22.77 -43.68 2.91
N GLY A 338 -22.01 -44.61 3.47
CA GLY A 338 -21.47 -45.77 2.75
C GLY A 338 -22.40 -46.99 2.68
N SER A 339 -23.48 -47.03 3.47
CA SER A 339 -24.34 -48.21 3.60
C SER A 339 -25.63 -48.22 2.76
N ASP A 340 -25.99 -47.13 2.08
CA ASP A 340 -27.23 -47.05 1.26
C ASP A 340 -27.04 -47.38 -0.23
N GLY A 341 -25.86 -47.90 -0.62
CA GLY A 341 -25.50 -48.13 -2.02
C GLY A 341 -25.66 -49.56 -2.56
N GLY A 342 -26.24 -50.52 -1.82
CA GLY A 342 -26.10 -51.92 -2.18
C GLY A 342 -27.22 -52.87 -1.76
N SER A 343 -28.45 -52.70 -2.27
CA SER A 343 -29.37 -53.82 -2.52
C SER A 343 -30.64 -53.37 -3.25
N VAL A 344 -30.74 -53.59 -4.56
CA VAL A 344 -31.98 -54.05 -5.23
C VAL A 344 -31.53 -54.83 -6.47
N GLY A 345 -31.81 -56.13 -6.47
CA GLY A 345 -31.91 -56.94 -7.68
C GLY A 345 -33.30 -56.85 -8.28
#